data_AF-A0A9Q7B7K2-F1
#
_entry.id   AF-A0A9Q7B7K2-F1
#
_cell.length_a   1.000
_cell.length_b   1.000
_cell.length_c   1.000
_cell.angle_alpha   90.00
_cell.angle_beta   90.00
_cell.angle_gamma   90.00
#
_symmetry.space_group_name_H-M   'P 1'
#
loop_
_entity.id
_entity.type
_entity.pdbx_description
1 polymer ?
#
loop_
_entity_poly.entity_id
_entity_poly.type
_entity_poly.pdbx_seq_one_letter_code
_entity_poly.pdbx_strand_id
1 'polypeptide(L)'
;MTMSVVYRSLQGLGLALTILVGLTGLAPSGVAAESRRPLSAAAAARPIPRLSARQFRRQEDWRATIATVPQPKKGCFTAKYPSTHWQEVQCVAAPKQPMPPRSGIVPQTVGNGNDIAAQAPGGFITSASGSFDTLTNVTSESGQIGAAGPMIPNTYTLQINTDFFKTGVCAPSPNPNCRGWEQFVFENNNVSHRAFIQYWLISYNTTCPVGWTQFAAGAEIYCVIISNSSGAVSTPAVPVTNLGQVTLTGMAGPSGDSVIMTISGTAFLRVGDNAVNASGGWTIAEFNVLGDGGSAVGVGSQATFNAGASLQTRTRITYGGTAPPNCVAQGFTAETNNLSFGPNAPASSGPGPAIAFNESIAGGSPSNCAASTAVGDTHLTTLSGLLYDFQASGDFLLLQTGSGFDVQNRQVSGAPNWPNAAVSSAVAARFGKTQVAVCTKPQAVFIDGKSVNVSEKTPVSLADGTQVTRSGDTYLIRGATGDWLQAGINPGNGTDYINVKVGLGQWPVEAQGLLANVKEDPNVLATREGEVLKNPFSFKELYSSYANSWRLKSGESMLNVCGERTMADIPKAPFSSRDLDPKTAKNAQNACARAGVKEGPLLEACLIDVAMIGNPAAANIHAETEAPKALGRLR
;
A
#
# COMPACT_ATOMS: atom_id res chain seq x y z
N MET A 1 15.58 -48.20 8.00
CA MET A 1 16.54 -49.04 7.25
C MET A 1 17.18 -48.17 6.17
N THR A 2 18.48 -47.99 6.33
CA THR A 2 19.54 -47.46 5.43
C THR A 2 19.30 -47.71 3.93
N MET A 3 19.71 -46.86 2.98
CA MET A 3 21.08 -46.39 2.70
C MET A 3 21.13 -45.11 1.83
N SER A 4 22.11 -44.26 2.13
CA SER A 4 22.71 -43.21 1.28
C SER A 4 23.78 -43.77 0.34
N VAL A 5 23.98 -43.19 -0.85
CA VAL A 5 25.27 -43.03 -1.61
C VAL A 5 25.02 -41.91 -2.64
N VAL A 6 25.57 -40.68 -2.61
CA VAL A 6 26.93 -40.12 -2.74
C VAL A 6 27.55 -40.15 -4.16
N TYR A 7 27.88 -38.93 -4.61
CA TYR A 7 28.59 -38.41 -5.79
C TYR A 7 29.94 -39.06 -6.21
N ARG A 8 30.28 -38.94 -7.50
CA ARG A 8 31.55 -38.40 -8.10
C ARG A 8 31.59 -38.62 -9.64
N SER A 9 31.55 -37.57 -10.47
CA SER A 9 32.67 -36.81 -11.10
C SER A 9 33.56 -37.58 -12.11
N LEU A 10 33.61 -37.15 -13.38
CA LEU A 10 34.83 -36.69 -14.10
C LEU A 10 34.60 -36.39 -15.59
N GLN A 11 35.47 -35.51 -16.09
CA GLN A 11 35.50 -34.78 -17.36
C GLN A 11 35.87 -35.61 -18.60
N GLY A 12 35.60 -35.07 -19.80
CA GLY A 12 36.23 -35.51 -21.05
C GLY A 12 35.81 -34.71 -22.29
N LEU A 13 36.75 -33.99 -22.91
CA LEU A 13 36.62 -33.16 -24.12
C LEU A 13 36.56 -33.98 -25.42
N GLY A 14 35.84 -33.45 -26.42
CA GLY A 14 36.27 -33.28 -27.84
C GLY A 14 36.25 -34.50 -28.79
N LEU A 15 35.48 -34.44 -29.88
CA LEU A 15 35.93 -34.06 -31.25
C LEU A 15 34.83 -34.35 -32.29
N ALA A 16 34.85 -33.59 -33.38
CA ALA A 16 33.88 -33.55 -34.47
C ALA A 16 33.93 -34.74 -35.43
N LEU A 17 32.80 -35.04 -36.09
CA LEU A 17 32.79 -35.74 -37.38
C LEU A 17 31.66 -35.20 -38.30
N THR A 18 32.09 -34.59 -39.39
CA THR A 18 31.29 -34.08 -40.50
C THR A 18 30.94 -35.24 -41.45
N ILE A 19 29.67 -35.39 -41.83
CA ILE A 19 29.26 -36.27 -42.94
C ILE A 19 28.46 -35.42 -43.95
N LEU A 20 29.06 -35.22 -45.11
CA LEU A 20 28.40 -34.75 -46.33
C LEU A 20 27.66 -35.94 -46.97
N VAL A 21 26.38 -35.77 -47.27
CA VAL A 21 25.67 -36.58 -48.27
C VAL A 21 25.06 -35.63 -49.28
N GLY A 22 25.58 -35.69 -50.51
CA GLY A 22 24.94 -35.11 -51.69
C GLY A 22 24.02 -36.13 -52.33
N LEU A 23 22.84 -35.70 -52.79
CA LEU A 23 22.09 -36.36 -53.86
C LEU A 23 21.23 -35.34 -54.60
N THR A 24 21.14 -35.61 -55.89
CA THR A 24 20.81 -34.76 -57.04
C THR A 24 19.32 -34.50 -57.26
N GLY A 25 19.02 -33.30 -57.80
CA GLY A 25 18.23 -33.16 -59.03
C GLY A 25 16.74 -32.82 -58.91
N LEU A 26 16.37 -31.61 -59.32
CA LEU A 26 15.41 -31.29 -60.40
C LEU A 26 14.97 -29.82 -60.28
N ALA A 27 15.22 -29.03 -61.34
CA ALA A 27 14.62 -27.72 -61.52
C ALA A 27 13.34 -27.84 -62.36
N PRO A 28 12.33 -27.02 -62.07
CA PRO A 28 11.79 -26.20 -63.16
C PRO A 28 11.64 -24.72 -62.78
N SER A 29 11.66 -23.93 -63.83
CA SER A 29 11.66 -22.48 -63.94
C SER A 29 10.41 -21.81 -63.37
N GLY A 30 10.59 -20.62 -62.78
CA GLY A 30 9.60 -19.55 -62.90
C GLY A 30 9.20 -18.83 -61.62
N VAL A 31 9.10 -17.50 -61.75
CA VAL A 31 8.57 -16.48 -60.84
C VAL A 31 9.55 -15.98 -59.77
N ALA A 32 10.08 -14.78 -60.03
CA ALA A 32 10.81 -13.96 -59.08
C ALA A 32 9.93 -13.73 -57.83
N ALA A 33 10.33 -14.34 -56.71
CA ALA A 33 9.77 -14.04 -55.41
C ALA A 33 10.29 -12.67 -54.96
N GLU A 34 9.43 -11.67 -55.07
CA GLU A 34 9.61 -10.37 -54.44
C GLU A 34 9.76 -10.59 -52.93
N SER A 35 10.96 -10.32 -52.42
CA SER A 35 11.29 -10.36 -51.00
C SER A 35 10.35 -9.44 -50.24
N ARG A 36 9.28 -9.99 -49.67
CA ARG A 36 8.47 -9.30 -48.66
C ARG A 36 9.37 -9.10 -47.45
N ARG A 37 9.88 -7.86 -47.32
CA ARG A 37 10.46 -7.35 -46.08
C ARG A 37 9.55 -7.76 -44.91
N PRO A 38 10.10 -8.34 -43.83
CA PRO A 38 9.32 -8.54 -42.62
C PRO A 38 8.81 -7.17 -42.15
N LEU A 39 7.49 -7.08 -41.93
CA LEU A 39 6.86 -5.94 -41.28
C LEU A 39 7.55 -5.72 -39.92
N SER A 40 8.26 -4.60 -39.83
CA SER A 40 8.94 -4.14 -38.62
C SER A 40 7.98 -4.15 -37.44
N ALA A 41 8.48 -4.69 -36.33
CA ALA A 41 7.91 -4.57 -35.00
C ALA A 41 7.52 -3.13 -34.65
N ALA A 42 6.45 -3.03 -33.84
CA ALA A 42 6.04 -1.91 -32.99
C ALA A 42 6.24 -0.51 -33.57
N ALA A 43 5.15 0.15 -33.96
CA ALA A 43 5.14 1.60 -34.06
C ALA A 43 5.50 2.17 -32.67
N ALA A 44 6.76 2.54 -32.47
CA ALA A 44 7.22 3.17 -31.25
C ALA A 44 6.38 4.42 -30.99
N ALA A 45 5.65 4.43 -29.88
CA ALA A 45 4.95 5.61 -29.42
C ALA A 45 5.96 6.76 -29.34
N ARG A 46 5.74 7.82 -30.12
CA ARG A 46 6.62 8.99 -30.11
C ARG A 46 6.64 9.56 -28.68
N PRO A 47 7.82 9.88 -28.11
CA PRO A 47 7.90 10.54 -26.81
C PRO A 47 7.05 11.82 -26.83
N ILE A 48 6.17 12.00 -25.84
CA ILE A 48 5.44 13.25 -25.70
C ILE A 48 6.47 14.33 -25.33
N PRO A 49 6.59 15.43 -26.10
CA PRO A 49 7.58 16.47 -25.83
C PRO A 49 7.48 16.97 -24.38
N ARG A 50 8.62 17.08 -23.69
CA ARG A 50 8.66 17.67 -22.33
C ARG A 50 8.24 19.13 -22.41
N LEU A 51 7.09 19.46 -21.82
CA LEU A 51 6.60 20.82 -21.71
C LEU A 51 7.53 21.65 -20.80
N SER A 52 7.66 22.96 -21.08
CA SER A 52 8.23 23.86 -20.07
C SER A 52 7.34 23.90 -18.82
N ALA A 53 7.90 24.19 -17.65
CA ALA A 53 7.14 24.28 -16.39
C ALA A 53 5.95 25.27 -16.46
N ARG A 54 6.03 26.31 -17.30
CA ARG A 54 4.91 27.24 -17.54
C ARG A 54 3.82 26.62 -18.41
N GLN A 55 4.19 25.91 -19.47
CA GLN A 55 3.23 25.21 -20.34
C GLN A 55 2.57 24.04 -19.62
N PHE A 56 3.32 23.32 -18.79
CA PHE A 56 2.80 22.26 -17.95
C PHE A 56 1.69 22.78 -17.03
N ARG A 57 1.97 23.84 -16.25
CA ARG A 57 0.95 24.47 -15.39
C ARG A 57 -0.29 24.94 -16.14
N ARG A 58 -0.13 25.56 -17.31
CA ARG A 58 -1.29 25.97 -18.14
C ARG A 58 -2.14 24.79 -18.61
N GLN A 59 -1.51 23.67 -18.94
CA GLN A 59 -2.25 22.46 -19.32
C GLN A 59 -2.89 21.81 -18.11
N GLU A 60 -2.25 21.85 -16.94
CA GLU A 60 -2.82 21.39 -15.67
C GLU A 60 -4.08 22.18 -15.30
N ASP A 61 -4.03 23.52 -15.35
CA ASP A 61 -5.20 24.39 -15.14
C ASP A 61 -6.32 24.10 -16.15
N TRP A 62 -5.96 23.87 -17.41
CA TRP A 62 -6.91 23.49 -18.45
C TRP A 62 -7.53 22.11 -18.22
N ARG A 63 -6.76 21.11 -17.76
CA ARG A 63 -7.28 19.77 -17.41
C ARG A 63 -8.28 19.86 -16.26
N ALA A 64 -7.97 20.65 -15.24
CA ALA A 64 -8.89 20.92 -14.14
C ALA A 64 -10.18 21.60 -14.64
N THR A 65 -10.06 22.53 -15.60
CA THR A 65 -11.21 23.24 -16.19
C THR A 65 -12.09 22.33 -17.04
N ILE A 66 -11.51 21.60 -18.00
CA ILE A 66 -12.26 20.75 -18.94
C ILE A 66 -13.02 19.63 -18.22
N ALA A 67 -12.51 19.15 -17.08
CA ALA A 67 -13.18 18.17 -16.23
C ALA A 67 -14.50 18.66 -15.62
N THR A 68 -14.71 19.98 -15.53
CA THR A 68 -15.94 20.60 -15.00
C THR A 68 -16.93 21.02 -16.08
N VAL A 69 -16.55 20.91 -17.36
CA VAL A 69 -17.42 21.32 -18.47
C VAL A 69 -18.60 20.34 -18.57
N PRO A 70 -19.85 20.82 -18.64
CA PRO A 70 -21.02 19.97 -18.77
C PRO A 70 -20.91 18.97 -19.92
N GLN A 71 -21.30 17.74 -19.64
CA GLN A 71 -21.26 16.64 -20.59
C GLN A 71 -22.41 16.76 -21.58
N PRO A 72 -22.19 16.70 -22.91
CA PRO A 72 -23.23 17.03 -23.87
C PRO A 72 -24.40 16.04 -23.88
N LYS A 73 -24.07 14.75 -24.02
CA LYS A 73 -25.00 13.60 -24.10
C LYS A 73 -24.20 12.31 -23.94
N LYS A 74 -24.89 11.15 -23.85
CA LYS A 74 -24.23 9.84 -23.93
C LYS A 74 -23.44 9.71 -25.23
N GLY A 75 -22.20 9.24 -25.14
CA GLY A 75 -21.29 9.12 -26.29
C GLY A 75 -19.84 9.40 -25.93
N CYS A 76 -19.01 9.58 -26.96
CA CYS A 76 -17.58 9.84 -26.83
C CYS A 76 -17.22 11.20 -27.42
N PHE A 77 -16.30 11.90 -26.76
CA PHE A 77 -15.92 13.25 -27.14
C PHE A 77 -14.42 13.46 -26.95
N THR A 78 -13.87 14.45 -27.65
CA THR A 78 -12.52 14.95 -27.42
C THR A 78 -12.50 16.47 -27.31
N ALA A 79 -11.53 17.01 -26.58
CA ALA A 79 -11.22 18.43 -26.56
C ALA A 79 -9.71 18.60 -26.57
N LYS A 80 -9.22 19.68 -27.19
CA LYS A 80 -7.79 19.95 -27.32
C LYS A 80 -7.46 21.35 -26.82
N TYR A 81 -6.46 21.44 -25.96
CA TYR A 81 -5.93 22.70 -25.42
C TYR A 81 -5.64 23.70 -26.54
N PRO A 82 -6.01 25.00 -26.38
CA PRO A 82 -6.62 25.59 -25.18
C PRO A 82 -8.16 25.52 -25.15
N SER A 83 -8.81 24.92 -26.15
CA SER A 83 -10.28 24.85 -26.22
C SER A 83 -10.86 23.98 -25.11
N THR A 84 -11.99 24.39 -24.56
CA THR A 84 -12.79 23.59 -23.61
C THR A 84 -14.07 23.04 -24.23
N HIS A 85 -14.21 23.12 -25.55
CA HIS A 85 -15.37 22.59 -26.27
C HIS A 85 -15.21 21.10 -26.60
N TRP A 86 -16.19 20.31 -26.21
CA TRP A 86 -16.30 18.90 -26.57
C TRP A 86 -16.69 18.72 -28.03
N GLN A 87 -15.88 17.95 -28.76
CA GLN A 87 -16.12 17.51 -30.13
C GLN A 87 -16.50 16.03 -30.11
N GLU A 88 -17.68 15.69 -30.64
CA GLU A 88 -18.17 14.32 -30.69
C GLU A 88 -17.26 13.46 -31.59
N VAL A 89 -16.94 12.26 -31.12
CA VAL A 89 -16.16 11.26 -31.85
C VAL A 89 -16.82 9.90 -31.74
N GLN A 90 -16.51 9.01 -32.68
CA GLN A 90 -17.04 7.65 -32.64
C GLN A 90 -16.45 6.87 -31.46
N CYS A 91 -17.32 6.27 -30.65
CA CYS A 91 -16.90 5.32 -29.63
C CYS A 91 -16.38 4.02 -30.26
N VAL A 92 -15.47 3.34 -29.55
CA VAL A 92 -14.95 2.02 -29.89
C VAL A 92 -15.52 0.96 -28.94
N ALA A 93 -15.34 -0.32 -29.26
CA ALA A 93 -15.73 -1.40 -28.36
C ALA A 93 -14.98 -1.27 -27.01
N ALA A 94 -15.65 -1.61 -25.91
CA ALA A 94 -15.01 -1.78 -24.60
C ALA A 94 -14.15 -3.05 -24.56
N PRO A 95 -13.21 -3.17 -23.60
CA PRO A 95 -12.49 -4.42 -23.38
C PRO A 95 -13.44 -5.56 -23.05
N LYS A 96 -13.01 -6.79 -23.34
CA LYS A 96 -13.76 -8.00 -22.95
C LYS A 96 -13.32 -8.53 -21.58
N GLN A 97 -12.18 -8.04 -21.10
CA GLN A 97 -11.57 -8.43 -19.84
C GLN A 97 -12.28 -7.72 -18.69
N PRO A 98 -12.67 -8.47 -17.63
CA PRO A 98 -13.13 -7.85 -16.40
C PRO A 98 -11.96 -7.19 -15.66
N MET A 99 -12.27 -6.17 -14.89
CA MET A 99 -11.40 -5.59 -13.86
C MET A 99 -11.92 -6.09 -12.49
N PRO A 100 -11.54 -7.31 -12.06
CA PRO A 100 -12.23 -7.98 -10.96
C PRO A 100 -12.10 -7.24 -9.61
N PRO A 101 -13.08 -7.38 -8.70
CA PRO A 101 -12.97 -6.86 -7.35
C PRO A 101 -11.89 -7.63 -6.58
N ARG A 102 -11.25 -6.94 -5.65
CA ARG A 102 -10.26 -7.53 -4.73
C ARG A 102 -10.75 -8.83 -4.13
N SER A 103 -9.83 -9.76 -3.89
CA SER A 103 -10.18 -11.03 -3.27
C SER A 103 -8.99 -11.68 -2.56
N GLY A 104 -9.32 -12.59 -1.64
CA GLY A 104 -8.35 -13.46 -0.98
C GLY A 104 -7.35 -12.74 -0.10
N ILE A 105 -6.10 -13.18 -0.20
CA ILE A 105 -4.97 -12.69 0.61
C ILE A 105 -4.58 -11.30 0.11
N VAL A 106 -4.43 -10.36 1.04
CA VAL A 106 -3.97 -9.02 0.70
C VAL A 106 -2.44 -9.04 0.54
N PRO A 107 -1.89 -8.67 -0.63
CA PRO A 107 -0.44 -8.68 -0.84
C PRO A 107 0.25 -7.55 -0.06
N GLN A 108 1.59 -7.57 -0.08
CA GLN A 108 2.42 -6.46 0.41
C GLN A 108 2.75 -5.44 -0.70
N THR A 109 2.45 -5.77 -1.96
CA THR A 109 2.53 -4.83 -3.08
C THR A 109 1.22 -4.08 -3.25
N VAL A 110 1.23 -2.98 -3.99
CA VAL A 110 0.08 -2.13 -4.25
C VAL A 110 -1.01 -2.89 -5.02
N GLY A 111 -2.26 -2.65 -4.66
CA GLY A 111 -3.46 -3.27 -5.24
C GLY A 111 -3.93 -4.50 -4.46
N ASN A 112 -4.97 -5.17 -4.97
CA ASN A 112 -5.66 -6.29 -4.32
C ASN A 112 -5.94 -6.07 -2.81
N GLY A 113 -6.43 -4.89 -2.46
CA GLY A 113 -6.75 -4.50 -1.09
C GLY A 113 -5.65 -3.75 -0.32
N ASN A 114 -4.39 -3.79 -0.77
CA ASN A 114 -3.29 -2.99 -0.22
C ASN A 114 -3.14 -1.71 -1.06
N ASP A 115 -3.94 -0.69 -0.75
CA ASP A 115 -3.83 0.62 -1.41
C ASP A 115 -4.06 1.78 -0.41
N ILE A 116 -3.90 3.02 -0.87
CA ILE A 116 -4.28 4.24 -0.17
C ILE A 116 -5.37 4.95 -0.97
N ALA A 117 -6.53 5.13 -0.35
CA ALA A 117 -7.72 5.70 -0.95
C ALA A 117 -8.18 6.96 -0.20
N ALA A 118 -8.89 7.83 -0.92
CA ALA A 118 -9.42 9.09 -0.40
C ALA A 118 -10.90 8.97 -0.07
N GLN A 119 -11.24 9.15 1.21
CA GLN A 119 -12.61 9.15 1.68
C GLN A 119 -13.13 10.58 1.88
N ALA A 120 -14.35 10.84 1.41
CA ALA A 120 -15.05 12.09 1.71
C ALA A 120 -15.35 12.19 3.22
N PRO A 121 -14.96 13.29 3.89
CA PRO A 121 -15.28 13.52 5.31
C PRO A 121 -16.79 13.58 5.61
N GLY A 122 -17.62 13.80 4.58
CA GLY A 122 -19.07 13.72 4.65
C GLY A 122 -19.68 13.76 3.26
N GLY A 123 -20.95 13.36 3.13
CA GLY A 123 -21.65 13.33 1.84
C GLY A 123 -21.11 12.26 0.88
N PHE A 124 -21.39 12.45 -0.41
CA PHE A 124 -20.97 11.54 -1.48
C PHE A 124 -20.00 12.22 -2.44
N ILE A 125 -19.05 11.44 -2.94
CA ILE A 125 -18.15 11.84 -4.00
C ILE A 125 -18.95 11.93 -5.31
N THR A 126 -18.88 13.07 -5.97
CA THR A 126 -19.44 13.30 -7.31
C THR A 126 -18.37 13.16 -8.41
N SER A 127 -17.11 13.37 -8.06
CA SER A 127 -15.99 13.12 -8.96
C SER A 127 -14.71 12.83 -8.20
N ALA A 128 -13.85 12.00 -8.77
CA ALA A 128 -12.47 11.83 -8.36
C ALA A 128 -11.54 11.92 -9.55
N SER A 129 -10.32 12.44 -9.33
CA SER A 129 -9.27 12.49 -10.33
C SER A 129 -7.96 11.96 -9.78
N GLY A 130 -7.29 11.14 -10.59
CA GLY A 130 -6.01 10.53 -10.28
C GLY A 130 -4.88 11.04 -11.19
N SER A 131 -3.73 11.33 -10.59
CA SER A 131 -2.52 11.79 -11.30
C SER A 131 -1.25 11.39 -10.56
N PHE A 132 -0.09 11.68 -11.17
CA PHE A 132 1.22 11.44 -10.57
C PHE A 132 1.99 12.77 -10.48
N ASP A 133 2.32 13.18 -9.26
CA ASP A 133 3.02 14.44 -8.99
C ASP A 133 4.50 14.34 -9.39
N THR A 134 5.12 13.20 -9.10
CA THR A 134 6.52 12.93 -9.42
C THR A 134 6.70 11.48 -9.87
N LEU A 135 7.63 11.29 -10.81
CA LEU A 135 8.11 9.99 -11.26
C LEU A 135 9.63 9.97 -11.09
N THR A 136 10.14 9.00 -10.34
CA THR A 136 11.58 8.82 -10.11
C THR A 136 12.00 7.48 -10.67
N ASN A 137 12.99 7.48 -11.56
CA ASN A 137 13.56 6.28 -12.20
C ASN A 137 12.54 5.34 -12.88
N VAL A 138 11.34 5.82 -13.22
CA VAL A 138 10.37 5.07 -14.02
C VAL A 138 10.85 5.09 -15.48
N THR A 139 11.38 3.96 -15.94
CA THR A 139 11.95 3.82 -17.30
C THR A 139 11.24 2.74 -18.12
N SER A 140 10.69 1.71 -17.48
CA SER A 140 9.90 0.68 -18.16
C SER A 140 8.87 0.05 -17.24
N GLU A 141 7.84 -0.50 -17.88
CA GLU A 141 6.80 -1.31 -17.27
C GLU A 141 6.48 -2.45 -18.25
N SER A 142 6.10 -3.61 -17.70
CA SER A 142 5.51 -4.69 -18.48
C SER A 142 4.43 -5.41 -17.68
N GLY A 143 3.38 -5.86 -18.35
CA GLY A 143 2.25 -6.55 -17.74
C GLY A 143 1.62 -7.59 -18.66
N GLN A 144 0.68 -8.36 -18.13
CA GLN A 144 -0.15 -9.30 -18.89
C GLN A 144 -1.52 -8.69 -19.18
N ILE A 145 -2.16 -9.13 -20.26
CA ILE A 145 -3.55 -8.76 -20.56
C ILE A 145 -4.46 -9.85 -19.97
N GLY A 146 -5.36 -9.48 -19.06
CA GLY A 146 -6.31 -10.40 -18.43
C GLY A 146 -5.66 -11.49 -17.58
N ALA A 147 -4.53 -11.18 -16.95
CA ALA A 147 -3.74 -12.09 -16.11
C ALA A 147 -3.26 -13.37 -16.82
N ALA A 148 -3.04 -13.29 -18.14
CA ALA A 148 -2.60 -14.41 -18.96
C ALA A 148 -1.63 -13.98 -20.07
N GLY A 149 -0.86 -14.95 -20.58
CA GLY A 149 0.04 -14.73 -21.70
C GLY A 149 1.39 -14.10 -21.32
N PRO A 150 2.15 -13.57 -22.30
CA PRO A 150 3.47 -13.00 -22.07
C PRO A 150 3.41 -11.64 -21.38
N MET A 151 4.52 -11.23 -20.77
CA MET A 151 4.72 -9.85 -20.32
C MET A 151 4.94 -8.93 -21.52
N ILE A 152 4.11 -7.91 -21.67
CA ILE A 152 4.11 -6.99 -22.79
C ILE A 152 4.48 -5.59 -22.27
N PRO A 153 5.42 -4.87 -22.91
CA PRO A 153 5.80 -3.53 -22.48
C PRO A 153 4.62 -2.53 -22.52
N ASN A 154 4.54 -1.64 -21.54
CA ASN A 154 3.48 -0.64 -21.40
C ASN A 154 2.08 -1.29 -21.45
N THR A 155 1.86 -2.31 -20.62
CA THR A 155 0.60 -3.05 -20.49
C THR A 155 0.08 -2.88 -19.08
N TYR A 156 -0.71 -1.84 -18.87
CA TYR A 156 -1.22 -1.43 -17.58
C TYR A 156 -2.57 -0.73 -17.74
N THR A 157 -3.25 -0.55 -16.62
CA THR A 157 -4.40 0.33 -16.51
C THR A 157 -4.14 1.45 -15.52
N LEU A 158 -4.83 2.57 -15.71
CA LEU A 158 -5.10 3.50 -14.63
C LEU A 158 -6.53 3.26 -14.20
N GLN A 159 -6.78 3.09 -12.91
CA GLN A 159 -8.11 2.80 -12.40
C GLN A 159 -8.47 3.82 -11.33
N ILE A 160 -9.67 4.38 -11.42
CA ILE A 160 -10.37 4.97 -10.28
C ILE A 160 -11.46 3.99 -9.89
N ASN A 161 -11.42 3.48 -8.67
CA ASN A 161 -12.42 2.56 -8.15
C ASN A 161 -13.21 3.24 -7.02
N THR A 162 -14.52 3.07 -7.02
CA THR A 162 -15.36 3.44 -5.87
C THR A 162 -15.16 2.45 -4.72
N ASP A 163 -15.63 2.79 -3.52
CA ASP A 163 -15.93 1.78 -2.51
C ASP A 163 -17.04 0.83 -2.96
N PHE A 164 -17.21 -0.26 -2.20
CA PHE A 164 -18.38 -1.13 -2.30
C PHE A 164 -19.54 -0.52 -1.52
N PHE A 165 -20.42 0.20 -2.21
CA PHE A 165 -21.48 1.01 -1.59
C PHE A 165 -22.86 0.34 -1.63
N LYS A 166 -23.77 0.76 -0.75
CA LYS A 166 -25.17 0.32 -0.79
C LYS A 166 -25.89 0.97 -1.97
N THR A 167 -26.66 0.19 -2.71
CA THR A 167 -27.46 0.68 -3.83
C THR A 167 -28.83 0.02 -3.89
N GLY A 168 -29.84 0.76 -4.37
CA GLY A 168 -31.18 0.21 -4.60
C GLY A 168 -31.21 -0.86 -5.69
N VAL A 169 -30.19 -0.91 -6.56
CA VAL A 169 -30.06 -1.93 -7.62
C VAL A 169 -29.91 -3.34 -7.03
N CYS A 170 -29.40 -3.45 -5.79
CA CYS A 170 -29.28 -4.70 -5.06
C CYS A 170 -30.60 -5.23 -4.48
N ALA A 171 -31.71 -4.48 -4.54
CA ALA A 171 -32.98 -4.87 -3.91
C ALA A 171 -33.48 -6.29 -4.30
N PRO A 172 -33.28 -6.80 -5.53
CA PRO A 172 -33.70 -8.16 -5.88
C PRO A 172 -32.73 -9.25 -5.42
N SER A 173 -31.54 -8.91 -4.91
CA SER A 173 -30.59 -9.89 -4.38
C SER A 173 -31.10 -10.48 -3.05
N PRO A 174 -30.99 -11.80 -2.84
CA PRO A 174 -31.26 -12.41 -1.54
C PRO A 174 -30.15 -12.12 -0.51
N ASN A 175 -29.00 -11.59 -0.94
CA ASN A 175 -27.86 -11.34 -0.07
C ASN A 175 -27.89 -9.89 0.46
N PRO A 176 -28.03 -9.67 1.78
CA PRO A 176 -27.99 -8.32 2.37
C PRO A 176 -26.62 -7.64 2.22
N ASN A 177 -25.57 -8.40 1.89
CA ASN A 177 -24.24 -7.89 1.61
C ASN A 177 -24.04 -7.48 0.16
N CYS A 178 -25.07 -7.53 -0.70
CA CYS A 178 -24.96 -7.00 -2.05
C CYS A 178 -24.55 -5.51 -2.03
N ARG A 179 -23.56 -5.16 -2.85
CA ARG A 179 -23.06 -3.78 -3.00
C ARG A 179 -22.93 -3.39 -4.47
N GLY A 180 -23.09 -2.11 -4.77
CA GLY A 180 -22.69 -1.52 -6.02
C GLY A 180 -21.20 -1.22 -6.00
N TRP A 181 -20.55 -1.34 -7.15
CA TRP A 181 -19.16 -0.95 -7.36
C TRP A 181 -18.97 -0.46 -8.79
N GLU A 182 -18.20 0.60 -8.97
CA GLU A 182 -17.92 1.19 -10.27
C GLU A 182 -16.44 1.48 -10.44
N GLN A 183 -15.96 1.28 -11.66
CA GLN A 183 -14.57 1.49 -12.04
C GLN A 183 -14.50 2.36 -13.28
N PHE A 184 -13.76 3.45 -13.18
CA PHE A 184 -13.37 4.29 -14.31
C PHE A 184 -11.96 3.91 -14.71
N VAL A 185 -11.78 3.46 -15.93
CA VAL A 185 -10.54 2.79 -16.33
C VAL A 185 -9.99 3.37 -17.62
N PHE A 186 -8.68 3.60 -17.64
CA PHE A 186 -7.90 3.76 -18.85
C PHE A 186 -7.05 2.51 -19.05
N GLU A 187 -7.24 1.81 -20.16
CA GLU A 187 -6.42 0.66 -20.60
C GLU A 187 -5.34 1.14 -21.55
N ASN A 188 -4.12 0.64 -21.38
CA ASN A 188 -3.00 0.85 -22.27
C ASN A 188 -2.23 -0.45 -22.49
N ASN A 189 -2.29 -1.03 -23.69
CA ASN A 189 -1.53 -2.22 -24.06
C ASN A 189 -1.09 -2.18 -25.53
N ASN A 190 -0.47 -3.25 -26.06
CA ASN A 190 0.02 -3.27 -27.45
C ASN A 190 -1.08 -3.37 -28.54
N VAL A 191 -2.34 -3.57 -28.15
CA VAL A 191 -3.49 -3.74 -29.05
C VAL A 191 -4.45 -2.56 -28.99
N SER A 192 -4.68 -1.98 -27.81
CA SER A 192 -5.72 -1.00 -27.55
C SER A 192 -5.31 0.01 -26.48
N HIS A 193 -5.82 1.24 -26.66
CA HIS A 193 -5.67 2.36 -25.73
C HIS A 193 -7.00 3.09 -25.67
N ARG A 194 -7.67 3.04 -24.52
CA ARG A 194 -9.05 3.55 -24.40
C ARG A 194 -9.45 3.80 -22.96
N ALA A 195 -10.40 4.69 -22.77
CA ALA A 195 -11.05 4.92 -21.47
C ALA A 195 -12.51 4.45 -21.48
N PHE A 196 -12.93 3.78 -20.40
CA PHE A 196 -14.24 3.14 -20.26
C PHE A 196 -14.66 3.04 -18.79
N ILE A 197 -15.86 2.48 -18.57
CA ILE A 197 -16.46 2.31 -17.25
C ILE A 197 -16.95 0.87 -17.13
N GLN A 198 -16.66 0.21 -16.01
CA GLN A 198 -17.28 -1.07 -15.64
C GLN A 198 -18.16 -0.89 -14.40
N TYR A 199 -19.30 -1.59 -14.41
CA TYR A 199 -20.29 -1.57 -13.34
C TYR A 199 -20.44 -2.96 -12.76
N TRP A 200 -20.52 -3.04 -11.44
CA TRP A 200 -20.51 -4.29 -10.70
C TRP A 200 -21.58 -4.31 -9.60
N LEU A 201 -22.20 -5.48 -9.43
CA LEU A 201 -22.92 -5.86 -8.22
C LEU A 201 -22.12 -6.96 -7.52
N ILE A 202 -21.55 -6.60 -6.38
CA ILE A 202 -20.73 -7.48 -5.53
C ILE A 202 -21.66 -8.32 -4.67
N SER A 203 -21.32 -9.59 -4.51
CA SER A 203 -22.03 -10.62 -3.73
C SER A 203 -23.54 -10.71 -4.03
N TYR A 204 -23.96 -10.56 -5.29
CA TYR A 204 -25.36 -10.58 -5.72
C TYR A 204 -26.04 -11.94 -5.47
N ASN A 205 -25.29 -13.06 -5.57
CA ASN A 205 -25.68 -14.40 -5.10
C ASN A 205 -27.04 -14.94 -5.61
N THR A 206 -27.46 -14.49 -6.79
CA THR A 206 -28.59 -15.05 -7.55
C THR A 206 -28.39 -14.74 -9.05
N THR A 207 -29.31 -15.16 -9.92
CA THR A 207 -29.25 -14.89 -11.36
C THR A 207 -29.15 -13.40 -11.63
N CYS A 208 -28.10 -12.99 -12.34
CA CYS A 208 -27.83 -11.58 -12.63
C CYS A 208 -29.00 -10.89 -13.38
N PRO A 209 -29.20 -9.57 -13.15
CA PRO A 209 -30.23 -8.84 -13.87
C PRO A 209 -29.99 -8.88 -15.39
N VAL A 210 -31.05 -8.66 -16.18
CA VAL A 210 -30.95 -8.62 -17.64
C VAL A 210 -29.91 -7.58 -18.09
N GLY A 211 -29.02 -7.97 -19.00
CA GLY A 211 -27.93 -7.13 -19.50
C GLY A 211 -26.65 -7.19 -18.66
N TRP A 212 -26.66 -7.89 -17.53
CA TRP A 212 -25.48 -8.14 -16.70
C TRP A 212 -24.92 -9.53 -16.97
N THR A 213 -23.59 -9.64 -16.98
CA THR A 213 -22.88 -10.91 -17.11
C THR A 213 -22.58 -11.46 -15.73
N GLN A 214 -22.86 -12.75 -15.53
CA GLN A 214 -22.49 -13.44 -14.30
C GLN A 214 -20.98 -13.65 -14.23
N PHE A 215 -20.40 -13.33 -13.07
CA PHE A 215 -18.99 -13.53 -12.75
C PHE A 215 -18.89 -14.34 -11.45
N ALA A 216 -18.27 -15.51 -11.50
CA ALA A 216 -18.13 -16.38 -10.33
C ALA A 216 -16.84 -16.04 -9.58
N ALA A 217 -16.93 -15.78 -8.27
CA ALA A 217 -15.81 -15.52 -7.39
C ALA A 217 -15.86 -16.47 -6.20
N GLY A 218 -15.26 -17.66 -6.35
CA GLY A 218 -15.39 -18.73 -5.36
C GLY A 218 -16.84 -19.19 -5.24
N ALA A 219 -17.41 -19.07 -4.03
CA ALA A 219 -18.81 -19.42 -3.75
C ALA A 219 -19.80 -18.27 -4.03
N GLU A 220 -19.31 -17.06 -4.32
CA GLU A 220 -20.14 -15.89 -4.57
C GLU A 220 -20.40 -15.67 -6.07
N ILE A 221 -21.55 -15.07 -6.37
CA ILE A 221 -21.92 -14.62 -7.70
C ILE A 221 -21.91 -13.10 -7.71
N TYR A 222 -21.06 -12.53 -8.57
CA TYR A 222 -21.05 -11.12 -8.92
C TYR A 222 -21.73 -10.92 -10.28
N CYS A 223 -22.21 -9.72 -10.52
CA CYS A 223 -22.77 -9.33 -11.81
C CYS A 223 -22.00 -8.14 -12.36
N VAL A 224 -21.62 -8.19 -13.62
CA VAL A 224 -20.81 -7.14 -14.25
C VAL A 224 -21.37 -6.71 -15.60
N ILE A 225 -21.30 -5.40 -15.88
CA ILE A 225 -21.43 -4.85 -17.22
C ILE A 225 -20.02 -4.52 -17.73
N ILE A 226 -19.45 -5.45 -18.51
CA ILE A 226 -18.11 -5.31 -19.12
C ILE A 226 -18.18 -4.38 -20.33
N SER A 227 -19.18 -4.60 -21.19
CA SER A 227 -19.46 -3.81 -22.38
C SER A 227 -20.76 -3.06 -22.19
N ASN A 228 -20.66 -1.78 -21.84
CA ASN A 228 -21.82 -0.90 -21.68
C ASN A 228 -22.33 -0.37 -23.04
N SER A 229 -23.51 0.24 -23.02
CA SER A 229 -24.26 0.63 -24.23
C SER A 229 -23.50 1.59 -25.18
N SER A 230 -22.54 2.34 -24.65
CA SER A 230 -21.75 3.34 -25.40
C SER A 230 -20.28 2.99 -25.57
N GLY A 231 -19.84 1.80 -25.14
CA GLY A 231 -18.46 1.33 -25.33
C GLY A 231 -17.41 2.19 -24.62
N ALA A 232 -16.33 2.50 -25.34
CA ALA A 232 -15.14 3.20 -24.83
C ALA A 232 -14.74 4.37 -25.74
N VAL A 233 -14.01 5.35 -25.20
CA VAL A 233 -13.36 6.40 -25.99
C VAL A 233 -11.93 5.99 -26.33
N SER A 234 -11.58 6.00 -27.61
CA SER A 234 -10.21 5.70 -28.08
C SER A 234 -9.24 6.81 -27.72
N THR A 235 -8.03 6.45 -27.33
CA THR A 235 -6.97 7.39 -26.98
C THR A 235 -5.66 7.02 -27.68
N PRO A 236 -4.65 7.92 -27.70
CA PRO A 236 -3.28 7.53 -28.01
C PRO A 236 -2.68 6.62 -26.92
N ALA A 237 -1.63 5.89 -27.31
CA ALA A 237 -0.78 5.16 -26.37
C ALA A 237 -0.07 6.08 -25.40
N VAL A 238 0.06 5.66 -24.14
CA VAL A 238 0.80 6.36 -23.09
C VAL A 238 1.95 5.46 -22.63
N PRO A 239 3.19 5.74 -23.06
CA PRO A 239 4.36 5.12 -22.44
C PRO A 239 4.38 5.39 -20.93
N VAL A 240 4.79 4.42 -20.12
CA VAL A 240 4.81 4.58 -18.65
C VAL A 240 5.70 5.75 -18.19
N THR A 241 6.72 6.10 -18.99
CA THR A 241 7.59 7.26 -18.76
C THR A 241 6.86 8.61 -18.86
N ASN A 242 5.63 8.62 -19.37
CA ASN A 242 4.79 9.81 -19.54
C ASN A 242 3.62 9.88 -18.55
N LEU A 243 3.58 9.04 -17.51
CA LEU A 243 2.51 9.07 -16.50
C LEU A 243 2.35 10.45 -15.81
N GLY A 244 3.40 11.25 -15.71
CA GLY A 244 3.31 12.62 -15.18
C GLY A 244 2.55 13.61 -16.09
N GLN A 245 2.09 13.18 -17.26
CA GLN A 245 1.34 14.02 -18.21
C GLN A 245 -0.11 13.59 -18.38
N VAL A 246 -0.60 12.68 -17.54
CA VAL A 246 -1.97 12.18 -17.63
C VAL A 246 -2.78 12.48 -16.37
N THR A 247 -4.09 12.54 -16.55
CA THR A 247 -5.05 12.57 -15.44
C THR A 247 -6.26 11.76 -15.85
N LEU A 248 -6.62 10.77 -15.03
CA LEU A 248 -7.88 10.04 -15.15
C LEU A 248 -8.89 10.70 -14.23
N THR A 249 -10.13 10.91 -14.69
CA THR A 249 -11.20 11.48 -13.89
C THR A 249 -12.46 10.64 -14.05
N GLY A 250 -13.02 10.19 -12.94
CA GLY A 250 -14.34 9.58 -12.87
C GLY A 250 -15.35 10.59 -12.34
N MET A 251 -16.57 10.56 -12.86
CA MET A 251 -17.68 11.36 -12.32
C MET A 251 -18.93 10.49 -12.22
N ALA A 252 -19.61 10.59 -11.10
CA ALA A 252 -20.89 9.94 -10.86
C ALA A 252 -22.00 10.99 -10.84
N GLY A 253 -23.02 10.79 -11.67
CA GLY A 253 -24.09 11.76 -11.88
C GLY A 253 -25.47 11.12 -11.84
N PRO A 254 -26.53 11.88 -11.50
CA PRO A 254 -27.89 11.32 -11.41
C PRO A 254 -28.40 10.80 -12.77
N SER A 255 -27.95 11.40 -13.88
CA SER A 255 -28.36 11.06 -15.25
C SER A 255 -27.37 10.16 -15.99
N GLY A 256 -26.19 9.91 -15.43
CA GLY A 256 -25.11 9.20 -16.09
C GLY A 256 -23.77 9.45 -15.41
N ASP A 257 -22.96 8.41 -15.38
CA ASP A 257 -21.57 8.45 -14.93
C ASP A 257 -20.66 8.73 -16.13
N SER A 258 -19.39 9.01 -15.92
CA SER A 258 -18.48 9.34 -17.01
C SER A 258 -17.02 9.20 -16.64
N VAL A 259 -16.18 8.98 -17.65
CA VAL A 259 -14.73 8.98 -17.52
C VAL A 259 -14.12 9.99 -18.46
N ILE A 260 -13.16 10.77 -17.96
CA ILE A 260 -12.29 11.63 -18.76
C ILE A 260 -10.86 11.14 -18.58
N MET A 261 -10.21 10.78 -19.68
CA MET A 261 -8.77 10.59 -19.72
C MET A 261 -8.14 11.81 -20.38
N THR A 262 -7.23 12.48 -19.69
CA THR A 262 -6.44 13.57 -20.28
C THR A 262 -5.01 13.10 -20.51
N ILE A 263 -4.49 13.36 -21.70
CA ILE A 263 -3.12 13.01 -22.10
C ILE A 263 -2.49 14.28 -22.67
N SER A 264 -1.51 14.83 -21.97
CA SER A 264 -0.90 16.11 -22.31
C SER A 264 -1.98 17.20 -22.48
N GLY A 265 -2.13 17.81 -23.65
CA GLY A 265 -3.13 18.84 -23.93
C GLY A 265 -4.41 18.33 -24.60
N THR A 266 -4.75 17.03 -24.51
CA THR A 266 -5.97 16.48 -25.12
C THR A 266 -6.79 15.72 -24.08
N ALA A 267 -8.10 15.94 -24.07
CA ALA A 267 -9.05 15.26 -23.21
C ALA A 267 -9.91 14.30 -24.05
N PHE A 268 -10.21 13.14 -23.50
CA PHE A 268 -11.01 12.08 -24.09
C PHE A 268 -12.11 11.72 -23.10
N LEU A 269 -13.35 12.05 -23.44
CA LEU A 269 -14.52 11.88 -22.58
C LEU A 269 -15.36 10.71 -23.09
N ARG A 270 -15.83 9.88 -22.16
CA ARG A 270 -16.89 8.88 -22.39
C ARG A 270 -18.00 9.07 -21.36
N VAL A 271 -19.21 9.33 -21.84
CA VAL A 271 -20.40 9.61 -21.00
C VAL A 271 -21.27 8.36 -20.89
N GLY A 272 -21.16 7.71 -19.72
CA GLY A 272 -21.66 6.42 -19.24
C GLY A 272 -23.17 6.21 -19.17
N ASP A 273 -23.50 5.05 -18.61
CA ASP A 273 -24.80 4.77 -18.04
C ASP A 273 -24.80 5.21 -16.55
N ASN A 274 -25.85 4.91 -15.79
CA ASN A 274 -25.90 5.09 -14.34
C ASN A 274 -26.32 3.76 -13.68
N ALA A 275 -25.55 2.70 -13.94
CA ALA A 275 -26.04 1.33 -13.76
C ALA A 275 -26.10 0.88 -12.29
N VAL A 276 -25.34 1.53 -11.41
CA VAL A 276 -25.26 1.22 -9.97
C VAL A 276 -25.67 2.37 -9.08
N ASN A 277 -25.96 3.56 -9.63
CA ASN A 277 -26.28 4.76 -8.86
C ASN A 277 -25.16 5.19 -7.90
N ALA A 278 -23.92 5.29 -8.40
CA ALA A 278 -22.77 5.68 -7.59
C ALA A 278 -22.92 7.06 -6.93
N SER A 279 -23.62 8.00 -7.58
CA SER A 279 -23.88 9.34 -7.01
C SER A 279 -24.63 9.34 -5.67
N GLY A 280 -25.32 8.24 -5.33
CA GLY A 280 -26.04 8.06 -4.07
C GLY A 280 -25.31 7.20 -3.04
N GLY A 281 -24.06 6.78 -3.28
CA GLY A 281 -23.36 5.85 -2.40
C GLY A 281 -21.83 5.92 -2.38
N TRP A 282 -21.20 6.54 -3.38
CA TRP A 282 -19.74 6.63 -3.49
C TRP A 282 -19.15 7.54 -2.41
N THR A 283 -18.30 6.99 -1.53
CA THR A 283 -17.68 7.73 -0.43
C THR A 283 -16.16 7.61 -0.37
N ILE A 284 -15.56 6.60 -1.02
CA ILE A 284 -14.11 6.39 -1.07
C ILE A 284 -13.67 6.22 -2.52
N ALA A 285 -12.60 6.91 -2.92
CA ALA A 285 -11.98 6.77 -4.23
C ALA A 285 -10.56 6.20 -4.10
N GLU A 286 -10.33 5.03 -4.67
CA GLU A 286 -8.99 4.45 -4.91
C GLU A 286 -8.49 4.92 -6.28
N PHE A 287 -7.22 5.26 -6.40
CA PHE A 287 -6.58 5.49 -7.70
C PHE A 287 -5.14 4.97 -7.72
N ASN A 288 -4.81 4.18 -8.74
CA ASN A 288 -3.44 3.76 -8.98
C ASN A 288 -3.20 3.30 -10.44
N VAL A 289 -1.93 3.04 -10.77
CA VAL A 289 -1.48 2.29 -11.95
C VAL A 289 -1.38 0.80 -11.61
N LEU A 290 -2.11 -0.02 -12.35
CA LEU A 290 -2.36 -1.42 -12.03
C LEU A 290 -2.26 -2.29 -13.30
N GLY A 291 -2.30 -3.61 -13.14
CA GLY A 291 -2.31 -4.53 -14.28
C GLY A 291 -3.49 -4.31 -15.25
N ASP A 292 -3.36 -4.81 -16.47
CA ASP A 292 -4.41 -4.74 -17.49
C ASP A 292 -5.45 -5.85 -17.35
N GLY A 293 -6.35 -5.68 -16.37
CA GLY A 293 -7.50 -6.54 -16.12
C GLY A 293 -7.17 -7.87 -15.47
N GLY A 294 -8.19 -8.72 -15.33
CA GLY A 294 -8.08 -10.00 -14.66
C GLY A 294 -8.69 -11.17 -15.42
N SER A 295 -8.47 -12.36 -14.87
CA SER A 295 -9.05 -13.61 -15.37
C SER A 295 -10.53 -13.72 -15.02
N ALA A 296 -11.23 -14.63 -15.71
CA ALA A 296 -12.63 -14.94 -15.45
C ALA A 296 -12.92 -15.52 -14.05
N VAL A 297 -11.88 -15.82 -13.26
CA VAL A 297 -12.00 -16.40 -11.91
C VAL A 297 -11.53 -15.44 -10.80
N GLY A 298 -11.35 -14.15 -11.12
CA GLY A 298 -11.10 -13.11 -10.11
C GLY A 298 -9.65 -12.80 -9.81
N VAL A 299 -8.71 -13.38 -10.57
CA VAL A 299 -7.28 -13.05 -10.44
C VAL A 299 -6.97 -11.81 -11.26
N GLY A 300 -6.56 -10.72 -10.63
CA GLY A 300 -6.05 -9.51 -11.31
C GLY A 300 -4.64 -9.70 -11.85
N SER A 301 -4.30 -9.00 -12.93
CA SER A 301 -2.93 -8.93 -13.46
C SER A 301 -2.08 -7.92 -12.69
N GLN A 302 -0.77 -7.92 -12.97
CA GLN A 302 0.20 -7.04 -12.33
C GLN A 302 0.92 -6.15 -13.36
N ALA A 303 0.97 -4.85 -13.10
CA ALA A 303 1.89 -3.93 -13.77
C ALA A 303 3.28 -4.02 -13.12
N THR A 304 4.30 -4.40 -13.89
CA THR A 304 5.65 -4.65 -13.35
C THR A 304 6.62 -3.55 -13.77
N PHE A 305 6.98 -2.68 -12.84
CA PHE A 305 7.93 -1.59 -13.03
C PHE A 305 9.38 -2.05 -12.90
N ASN A 306 10.28 -1.31 -13.54
CA ASN A 306 11.73 -1.51 -13.42
C ASN A 306 12.25 -1.27 -12.00
N ALA A 307 13.40 -1.86 -11.68
CA ALA A 307 14.09 -1.63 -10.42
C ALA A 307 14.36 -0.14 -10.17
N GLY A 308 14.18 0.28 -8.91
CA GLY A 308 14.38 1.67 -8.47
C GLY A 308 13.25 2.63 -8.84
N ALA A 309 12.19 2.18 -9.52
CA ALA A 309 11.01 3.00 -9.81
C ALA A 309 10.32 3.48 -8.52
N SER A 310 9.89 4.75 -8.54
CA SER A 310 9.07 5.36 -7.51
C SER A 310 8.12 6.39 -8.10
N LEU A 311 6.89 6.39 -7.59
CA LEU A 311 5.80 7.24 -8.03
C LEU A 311 5.24 7.97 -6.81
N GLN A 312 4.90 9.25 -6.99
CA GLN A 312 4.06 9.98 -6.06
C GLN A 312 2.66 10.10 -6.66
N THR A 313 1.75 9.29 -6.16
CA THR A 313 0.37 9.19 -6.64
C THR A 313 -0.50 10.19 -5.90
N ARG A 314 -1.42 10.82 -6.63
CA ARG A 314 -2.37 11.82 -6.11
C ARG A 314 -3.79 11.42 -6.45
N THR A 315 -4.64 11.36 -5.43
CA THR A 315 -6.08 11.14 -5.56
C THR A 315 -6.81 12.35 -5.02
N ARG A 316 -7.52 13.06 -5.90
CA ARG A 316 -8.37 14.20 -5.56
C ARG A 316 -9.83 13.78 -5.63
N ILE A 317 -10.63 14.28 -4.71
CA ILE A 317 -12.09 14.07 -4.70
C ILE A 317 -12.86 15.38 -4.75
N THR A 318 -14.10 15.32 -5.21
CA THR A 318 -15.11 16.38 -5.15
C THR A 318 -16.35 15.78 -4.51
N TYR A 319 -16.77 16.33 -3.36
CA TYR A 319 -17.91 15.82 -2.59
C TYR A 319 -18.83 16.95 -2.06
N GLY A 320 -18.61 18.19 -2.54
CA GLY A 320 -19.32 19.39 -2.09
C GLY A 320 -18.66 20.14 -0.93
N GLY A 321 -17.67 19.56 -0.25
CA GLY A 321 -16.87 20.22 0.79
C GLY A 321 -15.45 20.58 0.37
N THR A 322 -14.71 21.27 1.26
CA THR A 322 -13.31 21.69 1.06
C THR A 322 -12.33 21.11 2.09
N ALA A 323 -12.82 20.40 3.11
CA ALA A 323 -11.96 19.78 4.12
C ALA A 323 -11.14 18.64 3.48
N PRO A 324 -9.88 18.42 3.93
CA PRO A 324 -9.04 17.32 3.46
C PRO A 324 -9.77 15.96 3.52
N PRO A 325 -9.54 15.05 2.56
CA PRO A 325 -10.10 13.70 2.64
C PRO A 325 -9.56 12.96 3.86
N ASN A 326 -10.38 12.08 4.42
CA ASN A 326 -9.87 11.07 5.33
C ASN A 326 -9.05 10.06 4.51
N CYS A 327 -7.91 9.63 5.04
CA CYS A 327 -7.16 8.54 4.45
C CYS A 327 -7.80 7.19 4.82
N VAL A 328 -7.84 6.28 3.86
CA VAL A 328 -8.20 4.87 4.07
C VAL A 328 -7.13 3.97 3.41
N ALA A 329 -6.49 3.09 4.17
CA ALA A 329 -5.46 2.16 3.71
C ALA A 329 -6.12 0.88 3.17
N GLN A 330 -6.86 1.02 2.08
CA GLN A 330 -7.65 -0.03 1.49
C GLN A 330 -7.77 0.16 -0.03
N GLY A 331 -7.59 -0.93 -0.77
CA GLY A 331 -7.94 -1.01 -2.19
C GLY A 331 -9.23 -1.78 -2.47
N PHE A 332 -9.76 -1.72 -3.70
CA PHE A 332 -11.03 -2.34 -4.11
C PHE A 332 -10.92 -3.25 -5.35
N THR A 333 -9.92 -3.02 -6.20
CA THR A 333 -9.60 -3.86 -7.37
C THR A 333 -8.70 -5.04 -7.03
N ALA A 334 -8.69 -6.11 -7.84
CA ALA A 334 -7.81 -7.27 -7.65
C ALA A 334 -6.46 -7.10 -8.38
N GLU A 335 -6.38 -6.19 -9.33
CA GLU A 335 -5.16 -5.87 -10.06
C GLU A 335 -4.13 -5.27 -9.10
N THR A 336 -2.87 -5.42 -9.46
CA THR A 336 -1.74 -4.96 -8.64
C THR A 336 -0.70 -4.23 -9.48
N ASN A 337 0.25 -3.60 -8.82
CA ASN A 337 1.57 -3.34 -9.37
C ASN A 337 2.64 -3.96 -8.46
N ASN A 338 3.91 -3.99 -8.89
CA ASN A 338 5.01 -4.56 -8.11
C ASN A 338 5.68 -3.58 -7.13
N LEU A 339 5.11 -2.39 -6.95
CA LEU A 339 5.56 -1.40 -5.98
C LEU A 339 4.90 -1.67 -4.64
N SER A 340 5.41 -1.04 -3.61
CA SER A 340 4.89 -1.11 -2.24
C SER A 340 4.96 0.27 -1.59
N PHE A 341 4.28 0.40 -0.46
CA PHE A 341 4.26 1.66 0.27
C PHE A 341 5.57 1.84 1.03
N GLY A 342 6.03 3.09 1.07
CA GLY A 342 7.00 3.51 2.07
C GLY A 342 6.39 3.46 3.48
N PRO A 343 7.19 3.59 4.55
CA PRO A 343 6.67 3.63 5.92
C PRO A 343 5.80 4.87 6.21
N ASN A 344 5.67 5.77 5.24
CA ASN A 344 5.18 7.12 5.45
C ASN A 344 3.67 7.16 5.31
N ALA A 345 3.04 7.79 6.29
CA ALA A 345 1.68 8.23 6.15
C ALA A 345 1.53 9.13 4.91
N PRO A 346 0.46 8.99 4.12
CA PRO A 346 0.11 9.93 3.08
C PRO A 346 -0.02 11.34 3.64
N ALA A 347 0.39 12.33 2.84
CA ALA A 347 0.18 13.73 3.18
C ALA A 347 -1.10 14.23 2.48
N SER A 348 -1.96 14.92 3.23
CA SER A 348 -2.95 15.81 2.63
C SER A 348 -2.22 16.91 1.87
N SER A 349 -2.64 17.20 0.64
CA SER A 349 -2.00 18.21 -0.19
C SER A 349 -3.02 19.01 -1.00
N GLY A 350 -2.77 20.31 -1.18
CA GLY A 350 -3.58 21.19 -2.04
C GLY A 350 -3.15 21.15 -3.52
N PRO A 351 -3.86 21.85 -4.43
CA PRO A 351 -5.03 22.72 -4.21
C PRO A 351 -6.38 21.98 -4.30
N GLY A 352 -7.05 21.71 -3.16
CA GLY A 352 -8.36 21.05 -2.99
C GLY A 352 -8.25 19.72 -2.21
N PRO A 353 -9.35 19.03 -1.85
CA PRO A 353 -9.24 17.86 -0.98
C PRO A 353 -8.63 16.69 -1.76
N ALA A 354 -7.35 16.42 -1.49
CA ALA A 354 -6.58 15.35 -2.11
C ALA A 354 -5.64 14.68 -1.11
N ILE A 355 -5.38 13.41 -1.37
CA ILE A 355 -4.34 12.63 -0.71
C ILE A 355 -3.23 12.37 -1.71
N ALA A 356 -1.98 12.51 -1.26
CA ALA A 356 -0.81 12.12 -2.02
C ALA A 356 0.03 11.12 -1.22
N PHE A 357 0.53 10.09 -1.90
CA PHE A 357 1.35 9.04 -1.30
C PHE A 357 2.47 8.60 -2.24
N ASN A 358 3.52 8.04 -1.65
CA ASN A 358 4.66 7.49 -2.39
C ASN A 358 4.58 5.97 -2.40
N GLU A 359 4.84 5.40 -3.58
CA GLU A 359 5.05 3.97 -3.79
C GLU A 359 6.38 3.76 -4.51
N SER A 360 7.07 2.65 -4.23
CA SER A 360 8.36 2.35 -4.86
C SER A 360 8.72 0.87 -4.82
N ILE A 361 9.73 0.46 -5.60
CA ILE A 361 10.33 -0.88 -5.54
C ILE A 361 11.08 -1.13 -4.22
N ALA A 362 11.64 -0.06 -3.62
CA ALA A 362 12.42 -0.17 -2.40
C ALA A 362 11.54 -0.31 -1.15
N GLY A 363 10.23 -0.09 -1.26
CA GLY A 363 9.31 -0.28 -0.17
C GLY A 363 9.14 -1.76 0.19
N GLY A 364 8.61 -2.00 1.38
CA GLY A 364 8.18 -3.33 1.84
C GLY A 364 7.14 -3.24 2.94
N SER A 365 6.54 -2.05 3.10
CA SER A 365 5.56 -1.81 4.14
C SER A 365 4.14 -2.00 3.56
N PRO A 366 3.21 -2.51 4.38
CA PRO A 366 1.78 -2.34 4.16
C PRO A 366 1.40 -0.91 3.82
N SER A 367 0.27 -0.70 3.14
CA SER A 367 -0.37 0.61 3.15
C SER A 367 -0.72 1.02 4.59
N ASN A 368 -0.59 2.31 4.89
CA ASN A 368 -0.97 2.88 6.17
C ASN A 368 -1.35 4.35 6.01
N CYS A 369 -2.32 4.79 6.79
CA CYS A 369 -2.74 6.18 6.85
C CYS A 369 -2.02 6.99 7.93
N ALA A 370 -1.55 6.30 8.97
CA ALA A 370 -0.60 6.78 9.96
C ALA A 370 0.22 5.59 10.44
N ALA A 371 1.47 5.82 10.88
CA ALA A 371 2.31 4.76 11.42
C ALA A 371 3.12 5.26 12.61
N SER A 372 3.46 4.32 13.48
CA SER A 372 4.24 4.53 14.70
C SER A 372 5.15 3.34 14.96
N THR A 373 6.20 3.52 15.74
CA THR A 373 7.19 2.48 15.99
C THR A 373 7.62 2.42 17.44
N ALA A 374 8.01 1.23 17.89
CA ALA A 374 8.73 0.99 19.13
C ALA A 374 9.90 0.05 18.80
N VAL A 375 11.12 0.56 18.75
CA VAL A 375 12.28 -0.16 18.21
C VAL A 375 13.46 -0.12 19.17
N GLY A 376 14.34 -1.10 19.03
CA GLY A 376 15.60 -1.13 19.77
C GLY A 376 15.42 -1.25 21.27
N ASP A 377 16.19 -0.44 22.01
CA ASP A 377 16.12 -0.25 23.44
C ASP A 377 14.94 0.65 23.88
N THR A 378 13.82 0.56 23.14
CA THR A 378 12.54 1.26 23.34
C THR A 378 12.53 2.74 22.97
N HIS A 379 13.11 3.04 21.80
CA HIS A 379 12.85 4.28 21.07
C HIS A 379 11.42 4.25 20.48
N LEU A 380 10.57 5.17 20.93
CA LEU A 380 9.20 5.29 20.47
C LEU A 380 9.07 6.44 19.47
N THR A 381 8.48 6.16 18.31
CA THR A 381 8.03 7.20 17.37
C THR A 381 6.51 7.19 17.31
N THR A 382 5.86 8.26 17.75
CA THR A 382 4.40 8.37 17.79
C THR A 382 3.78 8.60 16.40
N LEU A 383 2.46 8.45 16.30
CA LEU A 383 1.69 8.70 15.06
C LEU A 383 1.87 10.11 14.48
N SER A 384 2.15 11.12 15.33
CA SER A 384 2.44 12.48 14.89
C SER A 384 3.93 12.74 14.64
N GLY A 385 4.80 11.75 14.85
CA GLY A 385 6.24 11.83 14.56
C GLY A 385 7.11 12.36 15.70
N LEU A 386 6.69 12.22 16.96
CA LEU A 386 7.56 12.46 18.11
C LEU A 386 8.45 11.25 18.34
N LEU A 387 9.76 11.40 18.22
CA LEU A 387 10.73 10.41 18.71
C LEU A 387 11.05 10.71 20.18
N TYR A 388 10.89 9.72 21.06
CA TYR A 388 11.30 9.82 22.45
C TYR A 388 11.68 8.45 23.03
N ASP A 389 12.48 8.49 24.08
CA ASP A 389 13.01 7.32 24.77
C ASP A 389 12.08 6.91 25.92
N PHE A 390 11.78 5.61 26.03
CA PHE A 390 10.87 5.08 27.05
C PHE A 390 11.38 3.79 27.69
N GLN A 391 12.52 3.85 28.40
CA GLN A 391 13.19 2.67 28.96
C GLN A 391 12.59 2.11 30.26
N ALA A 392 11.27 2.13 30.41
CA ALA A 392 10.58 1.53 31.57
C ALA A 392 10.27 0.05 31.33
N SER A 393 10.37 -0.82 32.35
CA SER A 393 10.05 -2.24 32.21
C SER A 393 8.62 -2.55 32.65
N GLY A 394 7.93 -3.48 31.98
CA GLY A 394 6.58 -3.97 32.27
C GLY A 394 5.70 -4.11 31.02
N ASP A 395 4.41 -4.38 31.22
CA ASP A 395 3.42 -4.46 30.12
C ASP A 395 2.74 -3.09 29.94
N PHE A 396 2.72 -2.57 28.72
CA PHE A 396 2.21 -1.24 28.40
C PHE A 396 1.21 -1.26 27.24
N LEU A 397 0.27 -0.31 27.28
CA LEU A 397 -0.56 0.02 26.13
C LEU A 397 0.23 0.93 25.18
N LEU A 398 0.60 0.41 24.01
CA LEU A 398 1.27 1.20 22.97
C LEU A 398 0.26 2.06 22.23
N LEU A 399 -0.84 1.46 21.78
CA LEU A 399 -1.85 2.16 21.00
C LEU A 399 -3.23 1.57 21.26
N GLN A 400 -4.25 2.42 21.29
CA GLN A 400 -5.65 2.04 21.27
C GLN A 400 -6.45 3.05 20.46
N THR A 401 -7.34 2.57 19.61
CA THR A 401 -8.28 3.39 18.83
C THR A 401 -9.73 2.98 19.10
N GLY A 402 -10.67 3.86 18.74
CA GLY A 402 -12.11 3.57 18.84
C GLY A 402 -12.61 2.44 17.93
N SER A 403 -11.81 1.97 16.96
CA SER A 403 -12.17 0.88 16.04
C SER A 403 -12.05 -0.52 16.66
N GLY A 404 -11.63 -0.62 17.93
CA GLY A 404 -11.32 -1.90 18.57
C GLY A 404 -9.96 -2.46 18.15
N PHE A 405 -9.03 -1.57 17.76
CA PHE A 405 -7.63 -1.88 17.53
C PHE A 405 -6.78 -1.46 18.74
N ASP A 406 -6.25 -2.45 19.46
CA ASP A 406 -5.38 -2.26 20.63
C ASP A 406 -4.02 -2.91 20.37
N VAL A 407 -2.93 -2.25 20.73
CA VAL A 407 -1.57 -2.81 20.69
C VAL A 407 -0.90 -2.66 22.04
N GLN A 408 -0.34 -3.76 22.54
CA GLN A 408 0.35 -3.84 23.82
C GLN A 408 1.74 -4.42 23.62
N ASN A 409 2.74 -3.96 24.39
CA ASN A 409 4.05 -4.62 24.44
C ASN A 409 4.49 -4.93 25.87
N ARG A 410 5.41 -5.90 25.98
CA ARG A 410 6.13 -6.22 27.20
C ARG A 410 7.56 -5.73 27.02
N GLN A 411 7.99 -4.84 27.91
CA GLN A 411 9.34 -4.29 27.94
C GLN A 411 10.11 -4.92 29.09
N VAL A 412 11.31 -5.41 28.84
CA VAL A 412 12.21 -6.06 29.81
C VAL A 412 13.46 -5.22 30.02
N SER A 413 13.88 -5.07 31.28
CA SER A 413 15.08 -4.30 31.63
C SER A 413 16.36 -4.99 31.14
N GLY A 414 17.34 -4.18 30.73
CA GLY A 414 18.70 -4.62 30.43
C GLY A 414 19.59 -4.84 31.66
N ALA A 415 19.05 -4.69 32.88
CA ALA A 415 19.79 -4.92 34.12
C ALA A 415 20.37 -6.36 34.20
N PRO A 416 21.53 -6.56 34.86
CA PRO A 416 22.33 -5.54 35.56
C PRO A 416 23.27 -4.75 34.63
N ASN A 417 23.47 -5.18 33.39
CA ASN A 417 24.48 -4.60 32.49
C ASN A 417 24.05 -3.25 31.92
N TRP A 418 22.75 -3.09 31.66
CA TRP A 418 22.13 -1.87 31.13
C TRP A 418 20.88 -1.50 31.94
N PRO A 419 21.03 -1.08 33.21
CA PRO A 419 19.91 -0.89 34.13
C PRO A 419 19.00 0.30 33.79
N ASN A 420 19.44 1.18 32.88
CA ASN A 420 18.66 2.31 32.39
C ASN A 420 18.12 2.08 30.96
N ALA A 421 18.21 0.85 30.45
CA ALA A 421 17.70 0.47 29.13
C ALA A 421 16.66 -0.64 29.24
N ALA A 422 15.76 -0.73 28.25
CA ALA A 422 14.76 -1.79 28.16
C ALA A 422 14.56 -2.22 26.71
N VAL A 423 14.16 -3.46 26.45
CA VAL A 423 13.82 -3.93 25.09
C VAL A 423 12.43 -4.55 25.08
N SER A 424 11.74 -4.53 23.93
CA SER A 424 10.46 -5.24 23.80
C SER A 424 10.68 -6.74 23.65
N SER A 425 10.11 -7.57 24.53
CA SER A 425 10.22 -9.04 24.48
C SER A 425 8.94 -9.75 24.01
N ALA A 426 7.82 -9.03 23.96
CA ALA A 426 6.56 -9.53 23.41
C ALA A 426 5.70 -8.37 22.93
N VAL A 427 4.85 -8.63 21.94
CA VAL A 427 3.86 -7.68 21.43
C VAL A 427 2.57 -8.41 21.10
N ALA A 428 1.43 -7.77 21.37
CA ALA A 428 0.12 -8.30 21.04
C ALA A 428 -0.77 -7.21 20.47
N ALA A 429 -1.63 -7.59 19.53
CA ALA A 429 -2.66 -6.72 18.99
C ALA A 429 -4.04 -7.39 19.05
N ARG A 430 -5.07 -6.58 19.30
CA ARG A 430 -6.48 -6.94 19.13
C ARG A 430 -6.99 -6.29 17.86
N PHE A 431 -7.63 -7.06 16.99
CA PHE A 431 -8.35 -6.59 15.81
C PHE A 431 -9.83 -6.93 15.98
N GLY A 432 -10.60 -6.01 16.56
CA GLY A 432 -11.98 -6.26 16.94
C GLY A 432 -12.08 -7.36 18.01
N LYS A 433 -12.35 -8.61 17.60
CA LYS A 433 -12.46 -9.76 18.51
C LYS A 433 -11.20 -10.63 18.53
N THR A 434 -10.46 -10.66 17.43
CA THR A 434 -9.26 -11.51 17.31
C THR A 434 -8.11 -10.90 18.07
N GLN A 435 -7.39 -11.72 18.83
CA GLN A 435 -6.14 -11.35 19.48
C GLN A 435 -4.97 -12.12 18.88
N VAL A 436 -3.89 -11.43 18.52
CA VAL A 436 -2.65 -12.05 18.06
C VAL A 436 -1.49 -11.56 18.92
N ALA A 437 -0.69 -12.49 19.45
CA ALA A 437 0.52 -12.18 20.22
C ALA A 437 1.75 -12.82 19.56
N VAL A 438 2.87 -12.10 19.57
CA VAL A 438 4.19 -12.56 19.11
C VAL A 438 5.15 -12.43 20.29
N CYS A 439 5.77 -13.54 20.66
CA CYS A 439 6.63 -13.66 21.84
C CYS A 439 8.06 -14.03 21.40
N THR A 440 9.10 -13.54 22.11
CA THR A 440 10.48 -14.02 21.89
C THR A 440 10.80 -15.30 22.68
N LYS A 441 10.17 -15.52 23.83
CA LYS A 441 10.40 -16.69 24.70
C LYS A 441 9.08 -17.24 25.28
N PRO A 442 8.64 -18.45 24.89
CA PRO A 442 9.11 -19.19 23.72
C PRO A 442 8.87 -18.36 22.44
N GLN A 443 9.72 -18.53 21.42
CA GLN A 443 9.48 -17.88 20.13
C GLN A 443 8.24 -18.51 19.48
N ALA A 444 7.11 -17.82 19.57
CA ALA A 444 5.81 -18.35 19.17
C ALA A 444 4.83 -17.23 18.80
N VAL A 445 3.86 -17.59 17.95
CA VAL A 445 2.68 -16.77 17.64
C VAL A 445 1.48 -17.41 18.29
N PHE A 446 0.67 -16.61 18.98
CA PHE A 446 -0.60 -17.03 19.57
C PHE A 446 -1.75 -16.30 18.90
N ILE A 447 -2.80 -17.03 18.53
CA ILE A 447 -4.06 -16.49 18.03
C ILE A 447 -5.16 -16.91 19.00
N ASP A 448 -5.86 -15.94 19.59
CA ASP A 448 -6.88 -16.15 20.63
C ASP A 448 -6.41 -17.10 21.75
N GLY A 449 -5.17 -16.89 22.18
CA GLY A 449 -4.51 -17.66 23.24
C GLY A 449 -3.97 -19.03 22.84
N LYS A 450 -4.15 -19.47 21.59
CA LYS A 450 -3.65 -20.76 21.09
C LYS A 450 -2.39 -20.56 20.26
N SER A 451 -1.36 -21.35 20.51
CA SER A 451 -0.15 -21.34 19.69
C SER A 451 -0.47 -21.78 18.26
N VAL A 452 -0.03 -21.00 17.28
CA VAL A 452 -0.23 -21.26 15.85
C VAL A 452 1.11 -21.23 15.13
N ASN A 453 1.36 -22.22 14.29
CA ASN A 453 2.51 -22.20 13.39
C ASN A 453 2.17 -21.38 12.15
N VAL A 454 2.93 -20.31 11.90
CA VAL A 454 2.80 -19.50 10.68
C VAL A 454 3.95 -19.84 9.75
N SER A 455 3.63 -20.55 8.67
CA SER A 455 4.60 -20.95 7.66
C SER A 455 5.11 -19.74 6.87
N GLU A 456 6.36 -19.79 6.45
CA GLU A 456 6.99 -18.75 5.62
C GLU A 456 6.12 -18.45 4.38
N LYS A 457 5.80 -17.16 4.20
CA LYS A 457 5.03 -16.62 3.06
C LYS A 457 3.68 -17.30 2.80
N THR A 458 3.15 -18.01 3.79
CA THR A 458 1.84 -18.67 3.72
C THR A 458 0.93 -18.06 4.79
N PRO A 459 0.09 -17.08 4.43
CA PRO A 459 -0.74 -16.37 5.40
C PRO A 459 -1.77 -17.27 6.07
N VAL A 460 -1.96 -17.07 7.37
CA VAL A 460 -3.11 -17.60 8.11
C VAL A 460 -4.22 -16.56 8.03
N SER A 461 -5.33 -16.90 7.36
CA SER A 461 -6.51 -16.04 7.25
C SER A 461 -7.57 -16.47 8.27
N LEU A 462 -8.12 -15.50 8.99
CA LEU A 462 -9.11 -15.69 10.05
C LEU A 462 -10.50 -15.25 9.57
N ALA A 463 -11.53 -15.72 10.27
CA ALA A 463 -12.93 -15.52 9.85
C ALA A 463 -13.38 -14.06 9.88
N ASP A 464 -12.74 -13.21 10.69
CA ASP A 464 -13.01 -11.77 10.76
C ASP A 464 -12.23 -10.95 9.71
N GLY A 465 -11.48 -11.63 8.83
CA GLY A 465 -10.64 -11.00 7.81
C GLY A 465 -9.24 -10.65 8.28
N THR A 466 -8.88 -10.93 9.53
CA THR A 466 -7.50 -10.75 10.02
C THR A 466 -6.57 -11.76 9.34
N GLN A 467 -5.41 -11.30 8.87
CA GLN A 467 -4.40 -12.11 8.19
C GLN A 467 -3.07 -12.02 8.93
N VAL A 468 -2.43 -13.18 9.18
CA VAL A 468 -1.10 -13.28 9.80
C VAL A 468 -0.13 -13.87 8.78
N THR A 469 0.89 -13.11 8.41
CA THR A 469 1.90 -13.51 7.42
C THR A 469 3.28 -13.48 8.06
N ARG A 470 4.11 -14.49 7.76
CA ARG A 470 5.52 -14.54 8.17
C ARG A 470 6.45 -14.34 6.98
N SER A 471 7.47 -13.50 7.16
CA SER A 471 8.66 -13.52 6.31
C SER A 471 9.93 -13.43 7.14
N GLY A 472 10.75 -14.49 7.10
CA GLY A 472 11.87 -14.65 8.01
C GLY A 472 11.39 -14.65 9.47
N ASP A 473 11.98 -13.78 10.30
CA ASP A 473 11.58 -13.59 11.69
C ASP A 473 10.66 -12.38 11.89
N THR A 474 10.06 -11.88 10.80
CA THR A 474 9.06 -10.81 10.84
C THR A 474 7.66 -11.35 10.62
N TYR A 475 6.74 -10.97 11.51
CA TYR A 475 5.32 -11.28 11.43
C TYR A 475 4.54 -10.00 11.12
N LEU A 476 3.72 -10.03 10.08
CA LEU A 476 2.76 -8.99 9.74
C LEU A 476 1.35 -9.49 10.04
N ILE A 477 0.64 -8.79 10.91
CA ILE A 477 -0.76 -9.01 11.22
C ILE A 477 -1.56 -7.85 10.66
N ARG A 478 -2.51 -8.11 9.78
CA ARG A 478 -3.36 -7.08 9.15
C ARG A 478 -4.83 -7.38 9.43
N GLY A 479 -5.56 -6.42 9.98
CA GLY A 479 -7.00 -6.50 10.19
C GLY A 479 -7.79 -6.13 8.93
N ALA A 480 -9.09 -6.44 8.91
CA ALA A 480 -9.97 -6.17 7.77
C ALA A 480 -10.16 -4.67 7.47
N THR A 481 -9.92 -3.80 8.45
CA THR A 481 -10.04 -2.33 8.36
C THR A 481 -8.77 -1.65 7.82
N GLY A 482 -7.71 -2.42 7.54
CA GLY A 482 -6.41 -1.89 7.11
C GLY A 482 -5.45 -1.58 8.28
N ASP A 483 -5.90 -1.65 9.53
CA ASP A 483 -5.00 -1.58 10.69
C ASP A 483 -4.02 -2.75 10.69
N TRP A 484 -2.78 -2.54 11.12
CA TRP A 484 -1.79 -3.61 11.14
C TRP A 484 -0.72 -3.46 12.22
N LEU A 485 -0.14 -4.61 12.59
CA LEU A 485 1.00 -4.76 13.48
C LEU A 485 2.10 -5.54 12.73
N GLN A 486 3.32 -5.02 12.73
CA GLN A 486 4.52 -5.75 12.30
C GLN A 486 5.44 -5.98 13.50
N ALA A 487 5.81 -7.24 13.73
CA ALA A 487 6.69 -7.66 14.81
C ALA A 487 7.92 -8.36 14.21
N GLY A 488 9.07 -7.68 14.21
CA GLY A 488 10.35 -8.25 13.79
C GLY A 488 11.13 -8.76 14.99
N ILE A 489 11.34 -10.07 15.09
CA ILE A 489 12.16 -10.68 16.15
C ILE A 489 13.63 -10.58 15.74
N ASN A 490 14.47 -10.07 16.63
CA ASN A 490 15.88 -9.82 16.39
C ASN A 490 16.74 -10.45 17.48
N PRO A 491 17.87 -11.08 17.12
CA PRO A 491 18.79 -11.63 18.09
C PRO A 491 19.54 -10.51 18.83
N GLY A 492 19.53 -10.59 20.16
CA GLY A 492 20.34 -9.74 21.02
C GLY A 492 21.41 -10.53 21.76
N ASN A 493 22.39 -9.83 22.35
CA ASN A 493 23.41 -10.48 23.19
C ASN A 493 22.82 -10.85 24.56
N GLY A 494 22.15 -12.00 24.63
CA GLY A 494 21.52 -12.58 25.82
C GLY A 494 19.99 -12.51 25.83
N THR A 495 19.42 -11.43 25.30
CA THR A 495 17.97 -11.22 25.22
C THR A 495 17.56 -10.83 23.82
N ASP A 496 16.80 -11.70 23.14
CA ASP A 496 16.14 -11.37 21.88
C ASP A 496 15.05 -10.32 22.10
N TYR A 497 14.88 -9.46 21.11
CA TYR A 497 13.97 -8.31 21.17
C TYR A 497 13.10 -8.19 19.94
N ILE A 498 12.03 -7.40 20.05
CA ILE A 498 11.06 -7.16 18.99
C ILE A 498 11.12 -5.69 18.58
N ASN A 499 11.38 -5.44 17.30
CA ASN A 499 11.06 -4.16 16.68
C ASN A 499 9.59 -4.17 16.28
N VAL A 500 8.83 -3.21 16.79
CA VAL A 500 7.39 -3.09 16.58
C VAL A 500 7.12 -1.93 15.64
N LYS A 501 6.34 -2.17 14.58
CA LYS A 501 5.72 -1.12 13.77
C LYS A 501 4.21 -1.29 13.81
N VAL A 502 3.48 -0.20 13.98
CA VAL A 502 2.01 -0.18 14.05
C VAL A 502 1.50 0.81 13.03
N GLY A 503 0.60 0.37 12.15
CA GLY A 503 -0.03 1.22 11.16
C GLY A 503 -1.55 1.25 11.31
N LEU A 504 -2.12 2.43 11.03
CA LEU A 504 -3.55 2.66 11.06
C LEU A 504 -4.14 2.57 9.66
N GLY A 505 -5.29 1.89 9.56
CA GLY A 505 -6.07 1.75 8.35
C GLY A 505 -6.84 3.00 7.97
N GLN A 506 -7.04 3.94 8.92
CA GLN A 506 -7.74 5.20 8.69
C GLN A 506 -7.04 6.34 9.42
N TRP A 507 -7.10 7.55 8.85
CA TRP A 507 -6.59 8.77 9.50
C TRP A 507 -7.35 10.01 9.02
N PRO A 508 -7.67 10.98 9.89
CA PRO A 508 -7.42 10.99 11.33
C PRO A 508 -8.37 10.08 12.11
N VAL A 509 -7.91 9.57 13.26
CA VAL A 509 -8.74 8.84 14.23
C VAL A 509 -8.34 9.24 15.65
N GLU A 510 -9.27 9.14 16.59
CA GLU A 510 -8.92 9.25 18.00
C GLU A 510 -8.07 8.04 18.41
N ALA A 511 -6.88 8.32 18.95
CA ALA A 511 -5.93 7.34 19.41
C ALA A 511 -5.34 7.74 20.76
N GLN A 512 -5.03 6.76 21.58
CA GLN A 512 -4.41 6.93 22.89
C GLN A 512 -3.38 5.84 23.17
N GLY A 513 -2.51 6.06 24.16
CA GLY A 513 -1.39 5.16 24.48
C GLY A 513 -0.03 5.80 24.24
N LEU A 514 1.04 5.04 24.45
CA LEU A 514 2.41 5.54 24.35
C LEU A 514 2.81 6.00 22.92
N LEU A 515 2.11 5.54 21.88
CA LEU A 515 2.36 5.89 20.48
C LEU A 515 1.43 6.99 19.94
N ALA A 516 0.60 7.60 20.79
CA ALA A 516 -0.36 8.63 20.40
C ALA A 516 0.01 10.02 20.92
N ASN A 517 -0.51 11.06 20.25
CA ASN A 517 -0.35 12.46 20.63
C ASN A 517 -1.71 13.12 20.85
N VAL A 518 -1.72 14.17 21.66
CA VAL A 518 -2.92 14.99 21.85
C VAL A 518 -3.12 15.88 20.62
N LYS A 519 -4.28 15.75 19.96
CA LYS A 519 -4.68 16.59 18.82
C LYS A 519 -3.63 16.64 17.70
N GLU A 520 -2.93 15.52 17.48
CA GLU A 520 -1.91 15.39 16.45
C GLU A 520 -0.68 16.32 16.62
N ASP A 521 -0.52 16.96 17.79
CA ASP A 521 0.65 17.81 18.07
C ASP A 521 1.84 16.93 18.49
N PRO A 522 2.93 16.89 17.70
CA PRO A 522 4.09 16.05 18.01
C PRO A 522 4.79 16.45 19.31
N ASN A 523 4.51 17.60 19.92
CA ASN A 523 5.14 18.00 21.18
C ASN A 523 4.30 17.74 22.43
N VAL A 524 3.14 17.10 22.27
CA VAL A 524 2.15 16.96 23.35
C VAL A 524 1.74 15.49 23.52
N LEU A 525 2.00 14.97 24.72
CA LEU A 525 1.58 13.66 25.19
C LEU A 525 0.50 13.82 26.26
N ALA A 526 -0.21 12.74 26.59
CA ALA A 526 -1.13 12.71 27.72
C ALA A 526 -1.07 11.40 28.49
N THR A 527 -1.28 11.46 29.81
CA THR A 527 -1.55 10.29 30.63
C THR A 527 -2.89 9.65 30.24
N ARG A 528 -3.15 8.44 30.73
CA ARG A 528 -4.42 7.73 30.50
C ARG A 528 -5.64 8.53 30.97
N GLU A 529 -5.48 9.34 32.02
CA GLU A 529 -6.52 10.21 32.59
C GLU A 529 -6.61 11.59 31.90
N GLY A 530 -5.77 11.86 30.90
CA GLY A 530 -5.78 13.10 30.12
C GLY A 530 -4.92 14.23 30.67
N GLU A 531 -4.04 13.97 31.64
CA GLU A 531 -3.05 14.96 32.10
C GLU A 531 -2.01 15.19 30.99
N VAL A 532 -1.85 16.44 30.56
CA VAL A 532 -1.04 16.81 29.41
C VAL A 532 0.43 17.02 29.78
N LEU A 533 1.33 16.40 29.03
CA LEU A 533 2.77 16.60 29.10
C LEU A 533 3.25 17.34 27.84
N LYS A 534 4.07 18.38 28.01
CA LYS A 534 4.62 19.17 26.89
C LYS A 534 6.13 19.05 26.84
N ASN A 535 6.67 18.86 25.64
CA ASN A 535 8.10 18.79 25.37
C ASN A 535 8.78 20.17 25.63
N PRO A 536 9.90 20.27 26.38
CA PRO A 536 10.64 19.19 27.04
C PRO A 536 10.00 18.70 28.34
N PHE A 537 10.03 17.37 28.53
CA PHE A 537 9.44 16.67 29.68
C PHE A 537 10.43 16.63 30.85
N SER A 538 9.96 16.67 32.10
CA SER A 538 10.84 16.26 33.21
C SER A 538 10.94 14.73 33.29
N PHE A 539 12.06 14.25 33.84
CA PHE A 539 12.26 12.82 34.08
C PHE A 539 11.12 12.19 34.89
N LYS A 540 10.66 12.89 35.94
CA LYS A 540 9.58 12.41 36.82
C LYS A 540 8.23 12.38 36.09
N GLU A 541 7.91 13.39 35.29
CA GLU A 541 6.68 13.41 34.49
C GLU A 541 6.61 12.19 33.57
N LEU A 542 7.69 11.93 32.82
CA LEU A 542 7.74 10.85 31.82
C LEU A 542 7.79 9.45 32.46
N TYR A 543 8.71 9.23 33.40
CA TYR A 543 8.96 7.89 33.95
C TYR A 543 8.14 7.54 35.18
N SER A 544 7.55 8.51 35.88
CA SER A 544 6.63 8.22 36.98
C SER A 544 5.17 8.31 36.53
N SER A 545 4.63 9.52 36.40
CA SER A 545 3.18 9.70 36.17
C SER A 545 2.74 9.11 34.83
N TYR A 546 3.40 9.47 33.74
CA TYR A 546 3.04 9.04 32.39
C TYR A 546 3.24 7.54 32.18
N ALA A 547 4.44 7.01 32.47
CA ALA A 547 4.72 5.58 32.33
C ALA A 547 3.76 4.70 33.16
N ASN A 548 3.48 5.07 34.41
CA ASN A 548 2.57 4.29 35.25
C ASN A 548 1.11 4.38 34.80
N SER A 549 0.68 5.50 34.21
CA SER A 549 -0.69 5.63 33.69
C SER A 549 -0.95 4.66 32.53
N TRP A 550 0.05 4.40 31.68
CA TRP A 550 -0.07 3.49 30.52
C TRP A 550 0.33 2.05 30.81
N ARG A 551 0.80 1.77 32.03
CA ARG A 551 1.16 0.42 32.47
C ARG A 551 -0.11 -0.40 32.73
N LEU A 552 -0.20 -1.54 32.05
CA LEU A 552 -1.37 -2.41 32.11
C LEU A 552 -1.46 -3.13 33.45
N LYS A 553 -2.66 -3.39 33.96
CA LYS A 553 -2.85 -4.31 35.10
C LYS A 553 -2.84 -5.78 34.62
N SER A 554 -2.71 -6.74 35.54
CA SER A 554 -2.60 -8.17 35.17
C SER A 554 -3.82 -8.67 34.37
N GLY A 555 -5.03 -8.25 34.74
CA GLY A 555 -6.27 -8.62 34.03
C GLY A 555 -6.48 -7.90 32.68
N GLU A 556 -5.63 -6.94 32.33
CA GLU A 556 -5.73 -6.15 31.10
C GLU A 556 -4.74 -6.61 30.01
N SER A 557 -3.74 -7.41 30.38
CA SER A 557 -2.62 -7.78 29.48
C SER A 557 -2.97 -8.97 28.58
N MET A 558 -2.86 -8.76 27.26
CA MET A 558 -2.94 -9.82 26.25
C MET A 558 -1.66 -10.65 26.18
N LEU A 559 -0.61 -10.27 26.92
CA LEU A 559 0.72 -10.84 26.84
C LEU A 559 0.95 -11.96 27.87
N ASN A 560 -0.07 -12.35 28.62
CA ASN A 560 0.00 -13.46 29.57
C ASN A 560 0.37 -14.80 28.89
N VAL A 561 0.07 -14.94 27.60
CA VAL A 561 0.46 -16.11 26.78
C VAL A 561 1.95 -16.16 26.48
N CYS A 562 2.66 -15.03 26.61
CA CYS A 562 4.11 -14.91 26.41
C CYS A 562 4.92 -15.18 27.69
N GLY A 563 4.33 -15.88 28.66
CA GLY A 563 4.99 -16.23 29.92
C GLY A 563 4.84 -15.17 31.02
N GLU A 564 5.70 -15.29 32.03
CA GLU A 564 5.65 -14.46 33.24
C GLU A 564 5.79 -12.97 32.93
N ARG A 565 5.04 -12.18 33.68
CA ARG A 565 5.02 -10.73 33.54
C ARG A 565 6.32 -10.12 34.05
N THR A 566 6.84 -9.14 33.32
CA THR A 566 8.00 -8.38 33.77
C THR A 566 7.67 -7.55 35.00
N MET A 567 8.57 -7.56 35.98
CA MET A 567 8.52 -6.65 37.12
C MET A 567 8.59 -5.19 36.63
N ALA A 568 7.69 -4.37 37.17
CA ALA A 568 7.65 -2.95 36.84
C ALA A 568 8.85 -2.24 37.46
N ASP A 569 9.60 -1.52 36.63
CA ASP A 569 10.69 -0.65 37.04
C ASP A 569 10.81 0.52 36.07
N ILE A 570 11.62 1.52 36.45
CA ILE A 570 11.92 2.72 35.67
C ILE A 570 13.43 2.96 35.67
N PRO A 571 14.00 3.65 34.67
CA PRO A 571 15.41 3.99 34.70
C PRO A 571 15.74 4.87 35.90
N LYS A 572 17.00 4.87 36.34
CA LYS A 572 17.48 5.69 37.48
C LYS A 572 17.93 7.08 37.06
N ALA A 573 18.32 7.23 35.79
CA ALA A 573 18.75 8.47 35.18
C ALA A 573 18.53 8.38 33.65
N PRO A 574 18.47 9.52 32.94
CA PRO A 574 18.60 9.54 31.49
C PRO A 574 19.87 8.82 31.04
N PHE A 575 19.82 8.14 29.90
CA PHE A 575 20.96 7.45 29.30
C PHE A 575 21.16 7.95 27.87
N SER A 576 22.39 8.26 27.50
CA SER A 576 22.75 8.84 26.20
C SER A 576 24.04 8.23 25.66
N SER A 577 24.34 8.46 24.38
CA SER A 577 25.56 7.93 23.75
C SER A 577 26.85 8.45 24.40
N ARG A 578 26.76 9.55 25.17
CA ARG A 578 27.87 10.14 25.94
C ARG A 578 28.24 9.32 27.17
N ASP A 579 27.33 8.48 27.65
CA ASP A 579 27.52 7.62 28.81
C ASP A 579 28.19 6.29 28.43
N LEU A 580 28.39 6.03 27.13
CA LEU A 580 29.10 4.86 26.61
C LEU A 580 30.61 4.98 26.83
N ASP A 581 31.27 3.86 27.15
CA ASP A 581 32.72 3.83 27.15
C ASP A 581 33.29 4.09 25.73
N PRO A 582 34.49 4.69 25.61
CA PRO A 582 35.01 5.11 24.32
C PRO A 582 35.13 4.01 23.26
N LYS A 583 35.41 2.77 23.68
CA LYS A 583 35.55 1.64 22.75
C LYS A 583 34.19 1.20 22.22
N THR A 584 33.20 1.09 23.10
CA THR A 584 31.81 0.76 22.72
C THR A 584 31.21 1.84 21.83
N ALA A 585 31.37 3.12 22.19
CA ALA A 585 30.90 4.24 21.38
C ALA A 585 31.51 4.20 19.96
N LYS A 586 32.81 3.92 19.84
CA LYS A 586 33.47 3.83 18.53
C LYS A 586 32.97 2.66 17.69
N ASN A 587 32.73 1.50 18.31
CA ASN A 587 32.19 0.34 17.63
C ASN A 587 30.77 0.59 17.14
N ALA A 588 29.92 1.18 17.97
CA ALA A 588 28.56 1.57 17.62
C ALA A 588 28.54 2.57 16.47
N GLN A 589 29.38 3.61 16.52
CA GLN A 589 29.51 4.59 15.44
C GLN A 589 29.88 3.94 14.10
N ASN A 590 30.84 3.00 14.12
CA ASN A 590 31.23 2.29 12.91
C ASN A 590 30.09 1.41 12.37
N ALA A 591 29.28 0.80 13.24
CA ALA A 591 28.13 0.01 12.81
C ALA A 591 27.02 0.88 12.20
N CYS A 592 26.63 1.96 12.86
CA CYS A 592 25.62 2.91 12.37
C CYS A 592 26.03 3.55 11.04
N ALA A 593 27.30 3.96 10.91
CA ALA A 593 27.82 4.51 9.67
C ALA A 593 27.78 3.49 8.52
N ARG A 594 28.13 2.22 8.79
CA ARG A 594 28.06 1.14 7.78
C ARG A 594 26.62 0.82 7.36
N ALA A 595 25.67 0.94 8.27
CA ALA A 595 24.25 0.78 7.96
C ALA A 595 23.67 1.98 7.18
N GLY A 596 24.41 3.09 7.07
CA GLY A 596 23.97 4.29 6.35
C GLY A 596 23.06 5.21 7.18
N VAL A 597 23.09 5.09 8.51
CA VAL A 597 22.32 5.97 9.40
C VAL A 597 22.86 7.39 9.29
N LYS A 598 21.98 8.34 8.99
CA LYS A 598 22.31 9.75 8.79
C LYS A 598 22.49 10.48 10.11
N GLU A 599 23.30 11.53 10.13
CA GLU A 599 23.43 12.41 11.30
C GLU A 599 22.06 12.98 11.73
N GLY A 600 21.80 12.95 13.04
CA GLY A 600 20.54 13.41 13.62
C GLY A 600 20.07 12.53 14.79
N PRO A 601 18.81 12.68 15.23
CA PRO A 601 18.28 11.95 16.37
C PRO A 601 18.32 10.42 16.23
N LEU A 602 18.14 9.89 15.02
CA LEU A 602 18.21 8.45 14.77
C LEU A 602 19.63 7.88 14.87
N LEU A 603 20.66 8.71 14.65
CA LEU A 603 22.03 8.27 14.88
C LEU A 603 22.28 8.06 16.38
N GLU A 604 21.80 8.96 17.23
CA GLU A 604 21.91 8.82 18.69
C GLU A 604 21.25 7.52 19.17
N ALA A 605 20.01 7.28 18.71
CA ALA A 605 19.28 6.04 18.97
C ALA A 605 20.06 4.79 18.50
N CYS A 606 20.56 4.82 17.26
CA CYS A 606 21.37 3.74 16.72
C CYS A 606 22.63 3.43 17.57
N LEU A 607 23.31 4.46 18.07
CA LEU A 607 24.52 4.27 18.89
C LEU A 607 24.19 3.50 20.18
N ILE A 608 23.10 3.88 20.84
CA ILE A 608 22.61 3.23 22.06
C ILE A 608 22.19 1.79 21.77
N ASP A 609 21.40 1.57 20.73
CA ASP A 609 20.93 0.24 20.34
C ASP A 609 22.08 -0.72 20.07
N VAL A 610 23.04 -0.34 19.23
CA VAL A 610 24.18 -1.21 18.91
C VAL A 610 25.01 -1.53 20.14
N ALA A 611 25.18 -0.56 21.05
CA ALA A 611 25.92 -0.74 22.29
C ALA A 611 25.19 -1.68 23.26
N MET A 612 23.90 -1.39 23.52
CA MET A 612 23.07 -2.10 24.49
C MET A 612 22.80 -3.54 24.06
N ILE A 613 22.34 -3.70 22.81
CA ILE A 613 21.95 -5.00 22.24
C ILE A 613 23.20 -5.84 21.94
N GLY A 614 24.33 -5.19 21.66
CA GLY A 614 25.59 -5.86 21.34
C GLY A 614 25.60 -6.53 19.96
N ASN A 615 24.67 -6.15 19.08
CA ASN A 615 24.55 -6.68 17.72
C ASN A 615 24.55 -5.53 16.70
N PRO A 616 25.54 -5.46 15.78
CA PRO A 616 25.60 -4.41 14.75
C PRO A 616 24.36 -4.34 13.84
N ALA A 617 23.60 -5.43 13.70
CA ALA A 617 22.37 -5.46 12.89
C ALA A 617 21.26 -4.57 13.46
N ALA A 618 21.33 -4.19 14.76
CA ALA A 618 20.40 -3.24 15.37
C ALA A 618 20.43 -1.87 14.68
N ALA A 619 21.52 -1.53 13.96
CA ALA A 619 21.62 -0.29 13.21
C ALA A 619 20.68 -0.21 11.99
N ASN A 620 20.27 -1.34 11.41
CA ASN A 620 19.56 -1.37 10.12
C ASN A 620 18.20 -0.65 10.19
N ILE A 621 17.47 -0.80 11.29
CA ILE A 621 16.13 -0.20 11.44
C ILE A 621 16.19 1.34 11.39
N HIS A 622 17.28 1.94 11.87
CA HIS A 622 17.47 3.39 11.91
C HIS A 622 17.83 3.99 10.54
N ALA A 623 18.37 3.19 9.63
CA ALA A 623 18.65 3.63 8.25
C ALA A 623 17.37 3.71 7.41
N GLU A 624 16.36 2.91 7.74
CA GLU A 624 15.07 2.82 7.06
C GLU A 624 13.98 3.68 7.72
N THR A 625 14.22 4.15 8.94
CA THR A 625 13.28 4.99 9.70
C THR A 625 13.38 6.44 9.25
N GLU A 626 12.22 7.09 9.08
CA GLU A 626 12.19 8.51 8.74
C GLU A 626 12.68 9.40 9.88
N ALA A 627 13.24 10.54 9.51
CA ALA A 627 13.56 11.57 10.49
C ALA A 627 12.29 12.02 11.24
N PRO A 628 12.31 12.07 12.57
CA PRO A 628 11.13 12.46 13.34
C PRO A 628 10.79 13.93 13.13
N LYS A 629 9.50 14.28 13.27
CA LYS A 629 9.02 15.68 13.22
C LYS A 629 9.41 16.46 14.47
N ALA A 630 9.50 15.77 15.62
CA ALA A 630 9.94 16.34 16.89
C ALA A 630 10.78 15.34 17.67
N LEU A 631 11.69 15.85 18.50
CA LEU A 631 12.48 15.06 19.43
C LEU A 631 12.04 15.38 20.86
N GLY A 632 11.59 14.37 21.59
CA GLY A 632 11.28 14.44 23.01
C GLY A 632 12.57 14.63 23.80
N ARG A 633 12.64 15.71 24.57
CA ARG A 633 13.80 16.04 25.39
C ARG A 633 13.45 16.00 26.86
N LEU A 634 14.40 15.54 27.66
CA LEU A 634 14.32 15.65 29.12
C LEU A 634 14.96 16.98 29.57
N ARG A 635 14.29 17.70 30.47
CA ARG A 635 14.75 18.97 31.08
C ARG A 635 15.36 18.79 32.45
#